data_AF-A0A0A7KFG8-F1
#
_entry.id   AF-A0A0A7KFG8-F1
#
_cell.length_a   1.000
_cell.length_b   1.000
_cell.length_c   1.000
_cell.angle_alpha   90.00
_cell.angle_beta   90.00
_cell.angle_gamma   90.00
#
_symmetry.space_group_name_H-M   'P 1'
#
loop_
_entity.id
_entity.type
_entity.pdbx_description
1 polymer ?
#
loop_
_entity_poly.entity_id
_entity_poly.type
_entity_poly.pdbx_seq_one_letter_code
_entity_poly.pdbx_strand_id
1 'polypeptide(L)'
;MTGALTAEIQTAARPDLDFLYAELGQQVTIYAQQEAVDSGGPEQPPPDEYDEDGNPITPLPEDPTPDTPGAGTSLGTFGCIAMQMDANERARAGIGADLPNPIWEVYIHYSAPLATPGVLLVVEGGELPAPLRLRPLADAVDEGTQRVMWVVLGQAQEALRGAP
;
A
#
# COMPACT_ATOMS: atom_id res chain seq x y z
N MET A 1 21.65 -26.96 2.47
CA MET A 1 22.46 -26.24 1.46
C MET A 1 21.59 -25.23 0.70
N THR A 2 20.84 -24.36 1.39
CA THR A 2 19.85 -23.46 0.74
C THR A 2 20.19 -21.97 0.89
N GLY A 3 20.82 -21.54 1.99
CA GLY A 3 21.13 -20.12 2.21
C GLY A 3 22.20 -19.51 1.29
N ALA A 4 23.11 -20.31 0.72
CA ALA A 4 24.14 -19.81 -0.18
C ALA A 4 23.53 -19.36 -1.53
N LEU A 5 22.64 -20.18 -2.11
CA LEU A 5 21.95 -19.87 -3.35
C LEU A 5 21.04 -18.64 -3.21
N THR A 6 20.36 -18.51 -2.07
CA THR A 6 19.57 -17.32 -1.73
C THR A 6 20.39 -16.04 -1.75
N ALA A 7 21.54 -16.06 -1.07
CA ALA A 7 22.42 -14.89 -1.00
C ALA A 7 23.01 -14.53 -2.37
N GLU A 8 23.34 -15.53 -3.19
CA GLU A 8 23.82 -15.33 -4.56
C GLU A 8 22.77 -14.63 -5.43
N ILE A 9 21.52 -15.10 -5.38
CA ILE A 9 20.39 -14.49 -6.12
C ILE A 9 20.17 -13.04 -5.65
N GLN A 10 20.16 -12.79 -4.34
CA GLN A 10 20.02 -11.43 -3.80
C GLN A 10 21.15 -10.51 -4.25
N THR A 11 22.40 -11.00 -4.23
CA THR A 11 23.59 -10.23 -4.60
C THR A 11 23.59 -9.86 -6.08
N ALA A 12 23.08 -10.76 -6.92
CA ALA A 12 22.98 -10.52 -8.36
C ALA A 12 21.80 -9.61 -8.72
N ALA A 13 20.60 -9.86 -8.17
CA ALA A 13 19.37 -9.24 -8.66
C ALA A 13 19.04 -7.87 -8.03
N ARG A 14 19.39 -7.65 -6.76
CA ARG A 14 19.03 -6.38 -6.07
C ARG A 14 19.66 -5.14 -6.74
N PRO A 15 20.94 -5.14 -7.13
CA PRO A 15 21.53 -3.97 -7.78
C PRO A 15 20.83 -3.59 -9.10
N ASP A 16 20.42 -4.59 -9.88
CA ASP A 16 19.69 -4.37 -11.15
C ASP A 16 18.31 -3.76 -10.88
N LEU A 17 17.60 -4.25 -9.86
CA LEU A 17 16.32 -3.67 -9.43
C LEU A 17 16.48 -2.26 -8.87
N ASP A 18 17.51 -1.99 -8.07
CA ASP A 18 17.81 -0.66 -7.54
C ASP A 18 18.04 0.34 -8.68
N PHE A 19 18.73 -0.09 -9.74
CA PHE A 19 18.90 0.70 -10.95
C PHE A 19 17.56 0.96 -11.65
N LEU A 20 16.73 -0.07 -11.83
CA LEU A 20 15.41 0.08 -12.46
C LEU A 20 14.47 1.00 -11.66
N TYR A 21 14.44 0.89 -10.33
CA TYR A 21 13.65 1.79 -9.48
C TYR A 21 14.10 3.25 -9.64
N ALA A 22 15.42 3.49 -9.71
CA ALA A 22 15.97 4.82 -9.91
C ALA A 22 15.68 5.37 -11.31
N GLU A 23 15.75 4.53 -12.35
CA GLU A 23 15.49 4.91 -13.75
C GLU A 23 14.01 5.23 -13.99
N LEU A 24 13.10 4.41 -13.46
CA LEU A 24 11.66 4.60 -13.59
C LEU A 24 11.13 5.72 -12.69
N GLY A 25 11.83 6.04 -11.60
CA GLY A 25 11.51 7.14 -10.70
C GLY A 25 10.16 7.00 -9.98
N GLN A 26 9.58 5.80 -9.96
CA GLN A 26 8.35 5.50 -9.23
C GLN A 26 8.68 5.14 -7.78
N GLN A 27 7.87 5.67 -6.86
CA GLN A 27 7.99 5.43 -5.43
C GLN A 27 6.64 5.03 -4.85
N VAL A 28 6.66 4.18 -3.83
CA VAL A 28 5.48 3.82 -3.04
C VAL A 28 5.68 4.26 -1.61
N THR A 29 4.70 4.98 -1.08
CA THR A 29 4.59 5.26 0.35
C THR A 29 3.62 4.26 0.97
N ILE A 30 4.07 3.58 2.02
CA ILE A 30 3.29 2.54 2.72
C ILE A 30 2.72 3.14 3.99
N TYR A 31 1.42 2.98 4.21
CA TYR A 31 0.72 3.42 5.41
C TYR A 31 0.19 2.21 6.17
N ALA A 32 0.38 2.16 7.48
CA ALA A 32 -0.35 1.22 8.33
C ALA A 32 -1.84 1.62 8.33
N GLN A 33 -2.74 0.68 8.04
CA GLN A 33 -4.16 0.90 8.26
C GLN A 33 -4.38 1.02 9.77
N GLN A 34 -4.84 2.18 10.24
CA GLN A 34 -5.23 2.31 11.64
C GLN A 34 -6.45 1.41 11.87
N GLU A 35 -6.40 0.60 12.93
CA GLU A 35 -7.62 -0.02 13.45
C GLU A 35 -8.62 1.11 13.73
N ALA A 36 -9.88 0.92 13.33
CA ALA A 36 -10.94 1.87 13.65
C ALA A 36 -10.86 2.15 15.15
N VAL A 37 -10.65 3.43 15.49
CA VAL A 37 -10.40 3.90 16.86
C VAL A 37 -11.39 3.23 17.80
N ASP A 38 -10.84 2.45 18.74
CA ASP A 38 -11.56 1.75 19.78
C ASP A 38 -12.43 2.78 20.51
N SER A 39 -13.74 2.72 20.28
CA SER A 39 -14.72 3.66 20.80
C SER A 39 -15.00 3.36 22.27
N GLY A 40 -13.97 3.42 23.11
CA GLY A 40 -14.04 3.27 24.55
C GLY A 40 -14.48 1.88 25.01
N GLY A 41 -13.67 1.24 25.86
CA GLY A 41 -14.09 0.04 26.55
C GLY A 41 -15.40 0.25 27.33
N PRO A 42 -16.20 -0.80 27.57
CA PRO A 42 -17.58 -0.74 28.09
C PRO A 42 -17.78 -0.14 29.49
N GLU A 43 -16.74 0.42 30.12
CA GLU A 43 -16.76 0.93 31.49
C GLU A 43 -16.35 2.40 31.65
N GLN A 44 -16.08 3.14 30.57
CA GLN A 44 -15.77 4.58 30.65
C GLN A 44 -17.04 5.43 30.42
N PRO A 45 -17.44 6.29 31.37
CA PRO A 45 -18.51 7.26 31.11
C PRO A 45 -18.07 8.17 29.95
N PRO A 46 -18.96 8.46 28.97
CA PRO A 46 -18.61 9.34 27.87
C PRO A 46 -18.20 10.71 28.44
N PRO A 47 -17.03 11.26 28.06
CA PRO A 47 -16.67 12.62 28.42
C PRO A 47 -17.67 13.61 27.82
N ASP A 48 -17.92 14.72 28.50
CA ASP A 48 -18.77 15.79 27.98
C ASP A 48 -18.24 16.22 26.60
N GLU A 49 -19.10 16.13 25.59
CA GLU A 49 -18.67 16.17 24.18
C GLU A 49 -18.19 17.56 23.74
N TYR A 50 -18.55 18.63 24.45
CA TYR A 50 -18.28 20.02 24.08
C TYR A 50 -18.02 20.90 25.30
N ASP A 51 -17.06 21.83 25.19
CA ASP A 51 -16.80 22.88 26.17
C ASP A 51 -17.86 24.00 26.11
N GLU A 52 -17.74 24.98 27.01
CA GLU A 52 -18.63 26.14 27.08
C GLU A 52 -18.57 27.05 25.83
N ASP A 53 -17.54 26.89 24.99
CA ASP A 53 -17.34 27.60 23.72
C ASP A 53 -17.86 26.79 22.50
N GLY A 54 -18.39 25.59 22.73
CA GLY A 54 -18.92 24.69 21.69
C GLY A 54 -17.85 23.92 20.93
N ASN A 55 -16.62 23.85 21.43
CA ASN A 55 -15.55 23.04 20.85
C ASN A 55 -15.48 21.68 21.54
N PRO A 56 -15.12 20.60 20.82
CA PRO A 56 -15.01 19.29 21.44
C PRO A 56 -13.86 19.25 22.46
N ILE A 57 -14.17 18.87 23.71
CA ILE A 57 -13.19 18.80 24.83
C ILE A 57 -12.12 17.73 24.54
N THR A 58 -12.55 16.62 23.94
CA THR A 58 -11.65 15.61 23.40
C THR A 58 -11.42 15.97 21.93
N PRO A 59 -10.17 16.18 21.46
CA PRO A 59 -9.93 16.33 20.03
C PRO A 59 -10.55 15.13 19.32
N LEU A 60 -11.40 15.41 18.31
CA LEU A 60 -12.02 14.35 17.52
C LEU A 60 -10.91 13.39 17.07
N PRO A 61 -11.04 12.08 17.31
CA PRO A 61 -10.08 11.14 16.76
C PRO A 61 -9.96 11.41 15.27
N GLU A 62 -8.72 11.51 14.78
CA GLU A 62 -8.47 11.59 13.34
C GLU A 62 -9.24 10.45 12.69
N ASP A 63 -10.14 10.80 11.76
CA ASP A 63 -11.04 9.87 11.12
C ASP A 63 -10.23 8.70 10.54
N PRO A 64 -10.34 7.47 11.09
CA PRO A 64 -9.55 6.33 10.65
C PRO A 64 -10.15 5.67 9.40
N THR A 65 -11.02 6.38 8.66
CA THR A 65 -11.69 5.77 7.51
C THR A 65 -10.68 5.36 6.43
N PRO A 66 -10.82 4.14 5.86
CA PRO A 66 -9.90 3.59 4.85
C PRO A 66 -9.87 4.33 3.51
N ASP A 67 -10.66 5.40 3.38
CA ASP A 67 -10.91 6.11 2.13
C ASP A 67 -10.05 7.38 1.97
N THR A 68 -9.30 7.77 3.02
CA THR A 68 -8.37 8.91 2.99
C THR A 68 -6.92 8.45 3.16
N PRO A 69 -6.06 8.51 2.13
CA PRO A 69 -4.64 8.25 2.31
C PRO A 69 -4.02 9.33 3.21
N GLY A 70 -3.28 8.89 4.22
CA GLY A 70 -2.76 9.75 5.29
C GLY A 70 -3.41 9.53 6.65
N ALA A 71 -4.54 8.80 6.74
CA ALA A 71 -5.17 8.39 7.99
C ALA A 71 -4.39 7.29 8.75
N GLY A 72 -3.12 7.09 8.40
CA GLY A 72 -2.29 6.01 8.90
C GLY A 72 -0.85 6.46 9.08
N THR A 73 -0.13 5.81 9.98
CA THR A 73 1.29 6.10 10.20
C THR A 73 2.08 5.65 8.96
N SER A 74 2.80 6.59 8.34
CA SER A 74 3.73 6.25 7.25
C SER A 74 4.81 5.32 7.77
N LEU A 75 4.96 4.17 7.12
CA LEU A 75 5.99 3.16 7.39
C LEU A 75 7.25 3.39 6.54
N GLY A 76 7.21 4.37 5.64
CA GLY A 76 8.33 4.75 4.78
C GLY A 76 7.96 4.80 3.30
N THR A 77 8.91 5.32 2.52
CA THR A 77 8.83 5.44 1.05
C THR A 77 9.93 4.62 0.41
N PHE A 78 9.58 3.85 -0.61
CA PHE A 78 10.44 2.86 -1.24
C PHE A 78 10.34 2.92 -2.76
N GLY A 79 11.42 2.52 -3.44
CA GLY A 79 11.38 2.33 -4.89
C GLY A 79 10.37 1.24 -5.27
N CYS A 80 9.60 1.48 -6.34
CA CYS A 80 8.66 0.49 -6.84
C CYS A 80 8.51 0.54 -8.36
N ILE A 81 7.83 -0.47 -8.91
CA ILE A 81 7.32 -0.51 -10.27
C ILE A 81 5.85 -0.91 -10.17
N ALA A 82 4.94 -0.04 -10.61
CA ALA A 82 3.51 -0.32 -10.64
C ALA A 82 3.03 -0.49 -12.08
N MET A 83 2.41 -1.64 -12.37
CA MET A 83 1.87 -1.98 -13.69
C MET A 83 0.38 -2.28 -13.59
N GLN A 84 -0.42 -1.68 -14.47
CA GLN A 84 -1.84 -1.99 -14.55
C GLN A 84 -2.03 -3.33 -15.26
N MET A 85 -2.73 -4.26 -14.62
CA MET A 85 -3.04 -5.56 -15.22
C MET A 85 -4.06 -5.42 -16.34
N ASP A 86 -3.81 -6.07 -17.47
CA ASP A 86 -4.76 -6.14 -18.56
C ASP A 86 -5.91 -7.13 -18.29
N ALA A 87 -6.93 -7.17 -19.15
CA ALA A 87 -8.06 -8.07 -18.98
C ALA A 87 -7.69 -9.57 -19.11
N ASN A 88 -6.69 -9.90 -19.93
CA ASN A 88 -6.25 -11.28 -20.13
C ASN A 88 -5.42 -11.78 -18.94
N GLU A 89 -4.55 -10.94 -18.39
CA GLU A 89 -3.75 -11.19 -17.20
C GLU A 89 -4.65 -11.41 -15.98
N ARG A 90 -5.65 -10.53 -15.79
CA ARG A 90 -6.68 -10.70 -14.76
C ARG A 90 -7.44 -12.02 -14.91
N ALA A 91 -7.86 -12.37 -16.13
CA ALA A 91 -8.56 -13.63 -16.41
C ALA A 91 -7.68 -14.86 -16.15
N ARG A 92 -6.39 -14.82 -16.52
CA ARG A 92 -5.42 -15.90 -16.27
C ARG A 92 -5.12 -16.09 -14.79
N ALA A 93 -5.00 -14.99 -14.04
CA ALA A 93 -4.76 -15.03 -12.61
C ALA A 93 -6.02 -15.39 -11.80
N GLY A 94 -7.20 -15.40 -12.42
CA GLY A 94 -8.47 -15.62 -11.73
C GLY A 94 -8.87 -14.46 -10.81
N ILE A 95 -8.29 -13.27 -11.02
CA ILE A 95 -8.47 -12.11 -10.16
C ILE A 95 -9.40 -11.12 -10.86
N GLY A 96 -10.58 -10.91 -10.28
CA GLY A 96 -11.38 -9.71 -10.55
C GLY A 96 -11.79 -9.50 -12.00
N ALA A 97 -12.19 -10.57 -12.70
CA ALA A 97 -12.80 -10.48 -14.03
C ALA A 97 -14.02 -9.54 -14.04
N ASP A 98 -14.72 -9.43 -12.91
CA ASP A 98 -15.92 -8.60 -12.71
C ASP A 98 -15.66 -7.33 -11.87
N LEU A 99 -14.41 -7.03 -11.50
CA LEU A 99 -14.13 -5.84 -10.69
C LEU A 99 -14.14 -4.57 -11.59
N PRO A 100 -14.95 -3.55 -11.24
CA PRO A 100 -15.07 -2.34 -12.05
C PRO A 100 -13.82 -1.45 -11.99
N ASN A 101 -12.97 -1.63 -10.97
CA ASN A 101 -11.78 -0.81 -10.77
C ASN A 101 -10.53 -1.49 -11.33
N PRO A 102 -9.59 -0.72 -11.90
CA PRO A 102 -8.29 -1.22 -12.34
C PRO A 102 -7.54 -1.96 -11.23
N ILE A 103 -6.93 -3.08 -11.60
CA ILE A 103 -6.04 -3.86 -10.74
C ILE A 103 -4.61 -3.58 -11.18
N TRP A 104 -3.73 -3.42 -10.20
CA TRP A 104 -2.33 -3.10 -10.39
C TRP A 104 -1.47 -4.16 -9.70
N GLU A 105 -0.40 -4.55 -10.36
CA GLU A 105 0.67 -5.34 -9.79
C GLU A 105 1.83 -4.40 -9.46
N VAL A 106 2.28 -4.43 -8.22
CA VAL A 106 3.31 -3.51 -7.70
C VAL A 106 4.49 -4.31 -7.18
N TYR A 107 5.66 -4.05 -7.76
CA TYR A 107 6.94 -4.60 -7.35
C TYR A 107 7.64 -3.58 -6.46
N ILE A 108 7.85 -3.91 -5.19
CA ILE A 108 8.33 -2.98 -4.16
C ILE A 108 9.68 -3.46 -3.64
N HIS A 109 10.59 -2.51 -3.42
CA HIS A 109 11.92 -2.78 -2.89
C HIS A 109 11.89 -3.69 -1.64
N TYR A 110 12.81 -4.66 -1.58
CA TYR A 110 12.84 -5.71 -0.54
C TYR A 110 12.92 -5.21 0.91
N SER A 111 13.41 -3.99 1.13
CA SER A 111 13.48 -3.40 2.48
C SER A 111 12.14 -2.90 3.01
N ALA A 112 11.09 -2.89 2.19
CA ALA A 112 9.77 -2.43 2.60
C ALA A 112 9.17 -3.32 3.72
N PRO A 113 8.55 -2.73 4.76
CA PRO A 113 8.00 -3.46 5.90
C PRO A 113 6.60 -4.05 5.60
N LEU A 114 6.48 -4.81 4.52
CA LEU A 114 5.20 -5.36 4.02
C LEU A 114 4.77 -6.68 4.66
N ALA A 115 5.49 -7.15 5.67
CA ALA A 115 5.11 -8.33 6.45
C ALA A 115 3.88 -8.08 7.37
N THR A 116 3.37 -6.86 7.41
CA THR A 116 2.23 -6.46 8.25
C THR A 116 0.94 -6.48 7.41
N PRO A 117 -0.12 -7.20 7.82
CA PRO A 117 -1.41 -7.14 7.14
C PRO A 117 -2.05 -5.76 7.32
N GLY A 118 -2.94 -5.38 6.40
CA GLY A 118 -3.68 -4.11 6.50
C GLY A 118 -2.80 -2.89 6.24
N VAL A 119 -2.17 -2.82 5.07
CA VAL A 119 -1.45 -1.61 4.62
C VAL A 119 -2.21 -0.93 3.49
N LEU A 120 -2.03 0.39 3.36
CA LEU A 120 -2.44 1.15 2.19
C LEU A 120 -1.21 1.60 1.42
N LEU A 121 -1.31 1.61 0.09
CA LEU A 121 -0.20 1.95 -0.79
C LEU A 121 -0.56 3.20 -1.59
N VAL A 122 0.35 4.18 -1.59
CA VAL A 122 0.25 5.35 -2.47
C VAL A 122 1.47 5.36 -3.37
N VAL A 123 1.26 5.13 -4.67
CA VAL A 123 2.31 5.14 -5.69
C VAL A 123 2.35 6.50 -6.37
N GLU A 124 3.55 7.06 -6.52
CA GLU A 124 3.77 8.36 -7.17
C GLU A 124 5.05 8.34 -8.01
N GLY A 125 5.20 9.35 -8.87
CA GLY A 125 6.38 9.49 -9.73
C GLY A 125 6.32 8.69 -11.03
N GLY A 126 7.44 8.65 -11.74
CA GLY A 126 7.52 8.13 -13.11
C GLY A 126 6.56 8.82 -14.08
N GLU A 127 5.87 8.03 -14.90
CA GLU A 127 4.89 8.50 -15.88
C GLU A 127 3.46 8.62 -15.32
N LEU A 128 3.26 8.44 -14.01
CA LEU A 128 1.93 8.54 -13.42
C LEU A 128 1.46 10.01 -13.38
N PRO A 129 0.27 10.33 -13.94
CA PRO A 129 -0.23 11.70 -14.00
C PRO A 129 -0.66 12.25 -12.63
N ALA A 130 -0.98 11.36 -11.68
CA ALA A 130 -1.37 11.68 -10.32
C ALA A 130 -1.03 10.50 -9.39
N PRO A 131 -0.90 10.72 -8.07
CA PRO A 131 -0.67 9.65 -7.11
C PRO A 131 -1.77 8.58 -7.19
N LEU A 132 -1.35 7.33 -7.39
CA LEU A 132 -2.20 6.16 -7.50
C LEU A 132 -2.39 5.53 -6.12
N ARG A 133 -3.63 5.49 -5.67
CA ARG A 133 -4.02 4.92 -4.37
C ARG A 133 -4.46 3.48 -4.56
N LEU A 134 -3.74 2.57 -3.92
CA LEU A 134 -3.97 1.14 -4.04
C LEU A 134 -4.33 0.53 -2.70
N ARG A 135 -5.47 -0.15 -2.69
CA ARG A 135 -5.86 -1.06 -1.61
C ARG A 135 -5.36 -2.47 -1.94
N PRO A 136 -4.47 -3.07 -1.14
CA PRO A 136 -4.04 -4.45 -1.35
C PRO A 136 -5.23 -5.41 -1.37
N LEU A 137 -5.24 -6.30 -2.36
CA LEU A 137 -6.24 -7.36 -2.54
C LEU A 137 -5.81 -8.68 -1.89
N ALA A 138 -4.50 -8.85 -1.68
CA ALA A 138 -3.89 -10.02 -1.07
C ALA A 138 -2.66 -9.58 -0.26
N ASP A 139 -2.15 -10.49 0.57
CA ASP A 139 -0.90 -10.29 1.30
C ASP A 139 0.27 -10.08 0.33
N ALA A 140 1.23 -9.26 0.74
CA ALA A 140 2.45 -9.06 -0.02
C ALA A 140 3.23 -10.37 -0.15
N VAL A 141 3.56 -10.74 -1.38
CA VAL A 141 4.33 -11.95 -1.67
C VAL A 141 5.80 -11.58 -1.82
N ASP A 142 6.66 -12.25 -1.06
CA ASP A 142 8.11 -12.23 -1.32
C ASP A 142 8.39 -13.16 -2.52
N GLU A 143 8.43 -12.58 -3.72
CA GLU A 143 8.55 -13.36 -4.94
C GLU A 143 9.85 -14.18 -4.92
N GLY A 144 9.71 -15.49 -5.03
CA GLY A 144 10.81 -16.45 -4.99
C GLY A 144 11.30 -16.84 -3.59
N THR A 145 10.70 -16.36 -2.48
CA THR A 145 11.19 -16.58 -1.09
C THR A 145 12.63 -16.13 -0.85
N GLN A 146 13.17 -15.30 -1.75
CA GLN A 146 14.56 -14.87 -1.72
C GLN A 146 14.72 -13.41 -1.27
N ARG A 147 13.67 -12.71 -0.81
CA ARG A 147 13.73 -11.29 -0.41
C ARG A 147 14.39 -10.40 -1.46
N VAL A 148 14.07 -10.62 -2.73
CA VAL A 148 14.59 -9.80 -3.83
C VAL A 148 13.71 -8.57 -4.03
N MET A 149 12.40 -8.75 -3.95
CA MET A 149 11.39 -7.70 -3.93
C MET A 149 10.07 -8.25 -3.37
N TRP A 150 9.18 -7.35 -2.99
CA TRP A 150 7.80 -7.67 -2.65
C TRP A 150 6.91 -7.48 -3.88
N VAL A 151 5.92 -8.35 -4.04
CA VAL A 151 4.86 -8.21 -5.05
C VAL A 151 3.54 -8.01 -4.32
N VAL A 152 2.85 -6.93 -4.66
CA VAL A 152 1.53 -6.62 -4.11
C VAL A 152 0.54 -6.43 -5.24
N LEU A 153 -0.61 -7.10 -5.11
CA LEU A 153 -1.76 -6.87 -5.96
C LEU A 153 -2.65 -5.82 -5.30
N GLY A 154 -2.83 -4.68 -5.96
CA GLY A 154 -3.60 -3.55 -5.46
C GLY A 154 -4.77 -3.21 -6.36
N GLN A 155 -5.91 -2.89 -5.76
CA GLN A 155 -7.04 -2.29 -6.47
C GLN A 155 -6.98 -0.77 -6.34
N ALA A 156 -7.15 -0.06 -7.46
CA ALA A 156 -7.28 1.39 -7.43
C ALA A 156 -8.53 1.81 -6.65
N GLN A 157 -8.33 2.64 -5.61
CA GLN A 157 -9.42 3.38 -4.97
C GLN A 157 -9.76 4.58 -5.86
N GLU A 158 -11.04 4.86 -6.12
CA GLU A 158 -11.49 5.80 -7.16
C GLU A 158 -10.79 7.17 -7.12
N ALA A 159 -9.80 7.37 -8.00
CA ALA A 159 -9.26 8.69 -8.36
C ALA A 159 -8.63 8.75 -9.77
N LEU A 160 -8.81 7.73 -10.62
CA LEU A 160 -8.41 7.74 -12.04
C LEU A 160 -9.48 7.07 -12.93
N ARG A 161 -10.76 7.42 -12.73
CA ARG A 161 -11.58 7.70 -13.92
C ARG A 161 -11.12 9.05 -14.39
N GLY A 162 -10.59 9.12 -15.62
CA GLY A 162 -10.06 10.34 -16.20
C GLY A 162 -10.89 11.57 -15.82
N ALA A 163 -10.25 12.52 -15.13
CA ALA A 163 -10.72 13.88 -15.18
C ALA A 163 -10.34 14.45 -16.56
N PRO A 164 -11.22 15.26 -17.16
CA PRO A 164 -11.51 15.34 -18.60
C PRO A 164 -10.34 15.65 -19.54
#